data_AF-A0A8J1MU97-F1
#
_entry.id   AF-A0A8J1MU97-F1
#
_cell.length_a   1.000
_cell.length_b   1.000
_cell.length_c   1.000
_cell.angle_alpha   90.00
_cell.angle_beta   90.00
_cell.angle_gamma   90.00
#
_symmetry.space_group_name_H-M   'P 1'
#
loop_
_entity.id
_entity.type
_entity.pdbx_description
1 polymer ?
#
loop_
_entity_poly.entity_id
_entity_poly.type
_entity_poly.pdbx_seq_one_letter_code
_entity_poly.pdbx_strand_id
1 'polypeptide(L)'
;MDEIRIKQTRHSLMQSYCTYDLLTPDGALLYRAEERRECCGPRIDVSVQDLSGQHVLMLLLPSSFCTWETQLQVSEASGMLLGYIDSSWSSRNFTILTPTGQKSLIVQGPGWGGGFMSDANFQVSMYNGQEAFGLITRVWRGAKKEFFSPNDYYTVKFPRDLDVGVKALLVACTIYIDFLHYRERNRN
;
A
#
# COMPACT_ATOMS: atom_id res chain seq x y z
N MET A 1 0.03 -19.88 -3.05
CA MET A 1 -0.03 -18.44 -2.73
C MET A 1 0.93 -17.72 -3.65
N ASP A 2 0.57 -16.52 -4.06
CA ASP A 2 1.47 -15.60 -4.76
C ASP A 2 1.97 -14.53 -3.78
N GLU A 3 3.12 -13.95 -4.11
CA GLU A 3 3.76 -12.89 -3.32
C GLU A 3 4.19 -11.76 -4.26
N ILE A 4 3.88 -10.52 -3.88
CA ILE A 4 4.41 -9.31 -4.50
C ILE A 4 5.26 -8.58 -3.47
N ARG A 5 6.43 -8.10 -3.86
CA ARG A 5 7.28 -7.25 -3.04
C ARG A 5 7.15 -5.81 -3.47
N ILE A 6 6.99 -4.90 -2.52
CA ILE A 6 6.87 -3.47 -2.78
C ILE A 6 8.02 -2.78 -2.08
N LYS A 7 8.85 -2.10 -2.87
CA LYS A 7 10.06 -1.44 -2.38
C LYS A 7 10.01 0.03 -2.74
N GLN A 8 10.14 0.90 -1.75
CA GLN A 8 10.26 2.33 -2.00
C GLN A 8 11.63 2.63 -2.62
N THR A 9 11.64 3.22 -3.81
CA THR A 9 12.83 3.71 -4.50
C THR A 9 13.01 5.21 -4.27
N ARG A 10 14.27 5.65 -4.21
CA ARG A 10 14.66 7.06 -4.33
C ARG A 10 15.69 7.15 -5.44
N HIS A 11 15.34 7.85 -6.51
CA HIS A 11 16.18 8.08 -7.68
C HIS A 11 17.07 9.33 -7.54
N SER A 12 16.81 10.21 -6.56
CA SER A 12 17.64 11.40 -6.30
C SER A 12 17.55 11.88 -4.85
N LEU A 13 18.61 12.51 -4.35
CA LEU A 13 18.64 13.22 -3.06
C LEU A 13 17.67 14.40 -3.02
N MET A 14 17.30 14.94 -4.19
CA MET A 14 16.35 16.04 -4.35
C MET A 14 14.93 15.55 -4.69
N GLN A 15 14.72 14.24 -4.79
CA GLN A 15 13.40 13.70 -5.11
C GLN A 15 12.47 13.95 -3.93
N SER A 16 11.51 14.86 -4.14
CA SER A 16 10.56 15.24 -3.10
C SER A 16 9.41 14.21 -2.97
N TYR A 17 9.18 13.39 -3.99
CA TYR A 17 8.06 12.45 -4.13
C TYR A 17 8.50 10.99 -3.99
N CYS A 18 7.57 10.11 -3.59
CA CYS A 18 7.81 8.69 -3.37
C CYS A 18 7.60 7.89 -4.65
N THR A 19 8.53 6.99 -4.94
CA THR A 19 8.44 6.01 -6.02
C THR A 19 8.56 4.61 -5.45
N TYR A 20 7.93 3.63 -6.10
CA TYR A 20 7.88 2.25 -5.65
C TYR A 20 8.12 1.30 -6.82
N ASP A 21 8.93 0.27 -6.58
CA ASP A 21 9.03 -0.88 -7.48
C ASP A 21 8.20 -2.04 -6.91
N LEU A 22 7.33 -2.60 -7.74
CA LEU A 22 6.58 -3.83 -7.46
C LEU A 22 7.31 -4.98 -8.14
N LEU A 23 7.80 -5.91 -7.34
CA LEU A 23 8.71 -6.98 -7.75
C LEU A 23 8.07 -8.35 -7.51
N THR A 24 8.44 -9.32 -8.32
CA THR A 24 8.22 -10.74 -8.03
C THR A 24 9.10 -11.20 -6.85
N PRO A 25 8.87 -12.40 -6.29
CA PRO A 25 9.70 -12.95 -5.21
C PRO A 25 11.16 -13.23 -5.62
N ASP A 26 11.40 -13.50 -6.90
CA ASP A 26 12.73 -13.64 -7.51
C ASP A 26 13.40 -12.29 -7.82
N GLY A 27 12.67 -11.17 -7.68
CA GLY A 27 13.21 -9.82 -7.83
C GLY A 27 13.04 -9.21 -9.22
N ALA A 28 12.31 -9.86 -10.13
CA ALA A 28 11.95 -9.28 -11.41
C ALA A 28 10.94 -8.14 -11.22
N LEU A 29 11.13 -7.05 -11.97
CA LEU A 29 10.23 -5.90 -11.93
C LEU A 29 8.93 -6.22 -12.67
N LEU A 30 7.79 -6.00 -12.01
CA LEU A 30 6.45 -6.14 -12.58
C LEU A 30 5.85 -4.79 -12.94
N TYR A 31 5.86 -3.86 -11.98
CA TYR A 31 5.25 -2.54 -12.13
C TYR A 31 6.08 -1.49 -11.39
N ARG A 32 5.89 -0.23 -11.77
CA ARG A 32 6.43 0.93 -11.05
C ARG A 32 5.28 1.82 -10.59
N ALA A 33 5.29 2.24 -9.33
CA ALA A 33 4.35 3.23 -8.83
C ALA A 33 5.06 4.55 -8.59
N GLU A 34 4.48 5.64 -9.09
CA GLU A 34 5.09 6.97 -9.00
C GLU A 34 4.08 7.96 -8.41
N GLU A 35 4.48 8.64 -7.33
CA GLU A 35 3.72 9.75 -6.76
C GLU A 35 3.83 10.97 -7.68
N ARG A 36 2.69 11.47 -8.15
CA ARG A 36 2.56 12.76 -8.82
C ARG A 36 2.32 13.82 -7.76
N ARG A 37 3.14 14.87 -7.77
CA ARG A 37 2.95 16.01 -6.87
C ARG A 37 2.48 17.23 -7.62
N GLU A 38 1.33 17.73 -7.20
CA GLU A 38 0.86 19.06 -7.52
C GLU A 38 0.93 19.93 -6.26
N CYS A 39 1.33 21.19 -6.40
CA CYS A 39 1.54 22.14 -5.28
C CYS A 39 0.29 22.29 -4.38
N CYS A 40 -0.90 22.09 -4.96
CA CYS A 40 -2.20 22.14 -4.27
C CYS A 40 -3.01 20.84 -4.46
N GLY A 41 -2.32 19.75 -4.78
CA GLY A 41 -2.90 18.48 -5.18
C GLY A 41 -3.42 17.62 -4.04
N PRO A 42 -3.95 16.43 -4.38
CA PRO A 42 -4.29 15.39 -3.41
C PRO A 42 -3.11 15.03 -2.48
N ARG A 43 -3.43 14.49 -1.29
CA ARG A 43 -2.42 14.02 -0.32
C ARG A 43 -1.65 12.80 -0.83
N ILE A 44 -2.30 11.96 -1.64
CA ILE A 44 -1.68 10.86 -2.38
C ILE A 44 -2.26 10.94 -3.79
N ASP A 45 -1.39 10.99 -4.79
CA ASP A 45 -1.71 10.72 -6.18
C ASP A 45 -0.60 9.81 -6.69
N VAL A 46 -0.85 8.51 -6.66
CA VAL A 46 0.13 7.52 -7.10
C VAL A 46 -0.45 6.82 -8.31
N SER A 47 0.37 6.74 -9.35
CA SER A 47 0.04 5.96 -10.53
C SER A 47 0.97 4.77 -10.67
N VAL A 48 0.38 3.59 -10.74
CA VAL A 48 1.09 2.34 -11.03
C VAL A 48 1.10 2.13 -12.54
N GLN A 49 2.28 1.87 -13.08
CA GLN A 49 2.55 1.67 -14.49
C GLN A 49 3.16 0.30 -14.71
N ASP A 50 2.82 -0.32 -15.84
CA ASP A 50 3.54 -1.49 -16.33
C ASP A 50 4.92 -1.12 -16.89
N LEU A 51 5.65 -2.13 -17.39
CA LEU A 51 6.99 -1.94 -17.95
C LEU A 51 7.01 -1.17 -19.28
N SER A 52 5.85 -1.01 -19.94
CA SER A 52 5.69 -0.21 -21.15
C SER A 52 5.37 1.26 -20.86
N GLY A 53 5.19 1.61 -19.57
CA GLY A 53 4.79 2.94 -19.12
C GLY A 53 3.28 3.18 -19.20
N GLN A 54 2.47 2.14 -19.46
CA GLN A 54 1.02 2.27 -19.42
C GLN A 54 0.53 2.21 -17.98
N HIS A 55 -0.30 3.17 -17.61
CA HIS A 55 -0.93 3.21 -16.30
C HIS A 55 -1.93 2.06 -16.15
N VAL A 56 -1.84 1.33 -15.03
CA VAL A 56 -2.69 0.17 -14.72
C VAL A 56 -3.57 0.40 -13.49
N LEU A 57 -3.11 1.23 -12.55
CA LEU A 57 -3.80 1.53 -11.30
C LEU A 57 -3.56 2.98 -10.90
N MET A 58 -4.59 3.61 -10.35
CA MET A 58 -4.54 4.97 -9.82
C MET A 58 -5.01 4.97 -8.37
N LEU A 59 -4.22 5.60 -7.50
CA LEU A 59 -4.48 5.74 -6.08
C LEU A 59 -4.61 7.22 -5.77
N LEU A 60 -5.80 7.63 -5.31
CA LEU A 60 -6.12 9.03 -5.07
C LEU A 60 -6.62 9.23 -3.64
N LEU A 61 -5.85 9.94 -2.82
CA LEU A 61 -6.28 10.41 -1.52
C LEU A 61 -6.50 11.93 -1.61
N PRO A 62 -7.75 12.42 -1.70
CA PRO A 62 -8.01 13.83 -1.88
C PRO A 62 -7.43 14.68 -0.74
N SER A 63 -7.04 15.91 -1.08
CA SER A 63 -6.65 16.92 -0.12
C SER A 63 -7.89 17.51 0.53
N SER A 64 -8.19 17.13 1.75
CA SER A 64 -9.21 17.81 2.54
C SER A 64 -8.57 18.90 3.40
N PHE A 65 -9.09 20.12 3.24
CA PHE A 65 -8.77 21.26 4.11
C PHE A 65 -9.35 21.09 5.53
N CYS A 66 -10.43 20.29 5.70
CA CYS A 66 -11.16 20.18 6.97
C CYS A 66 -11.83 18.81 7.24
N THR A 67 -11.26 17.65 6.84
CA THR A 67 -11.80 16.35 7.29
C THR A 67 -10.72 15.43 7.86
N TRP A 68 -11.08 14.71 8.92
CA TRP A 68 -10.29 13.64 9.54
C TRP A 68 -10.40 12.31 8.78
N GLU A 69 -11.25 12.25 7.76
CA GLU A 69 -11.46 11.06 6.95
C GLU A 69 -10.39 10.95 5.86
N THR A 70 -9.76 9.77 5.81
CA THR A 70 -8.56 9.48 5.04
C THR A 70 -8.82 8.30 4.10
N GLN A 71 -9.91 8.40 3.33
CA GLN A 71 -10.34 7.36 2.42
C GLN A 71 -9.55 7.43 1.10
N LEU A 72 -8.72 6.42 0.85
CA LEU A 72 -7.98 6.29 -0.41
C LEU A 72 -8.89 5.68 -1.47
N GLN A 73 -9.04 6.35 -2.61
CA GLN A 73 -9.75 5.83 -3.77
C GLN A 73 -8.80 5.03 -4.65
N VAL A 74 -9.27 3.89 -5.17
CA VAL A 74 -8.47 3.00 -6.02
C VAL A 74 -9.25 2.71 -7.30
N SER A 75 -8.68 3.08 -8.44
CA SER A 75 -9.29 2.92 -9.76
C SER A 75 -8.32 2.25 -10.73
N GLU A 76 -8.85 1.47 -11.68
CA GLU A 76 -8.05 0.89 -12.75
C GLU A 76 -7.74 1.91 -13.87
N ALA A 77 -6.92 1.50 -14.84
CA ALA A 77 -6.51 2.31 -15.99
C ALA A 77 -7.66 3.02 -16.73
N SER A 78 -8.83 2.38 -16.83
CA SER A 78 -10.01 2.91 -17.53
C SER A 78 -10.71 4.04 -16.77
N GLY A 79 -10.34 4.27 -15.50
CA GLY A 79 -11.05 5.13 -14.57
C GLY A 79 -12.17 4.43 -13.80
N MET A 80 -12.45 3.15 -14.07
CA MET A 80 -13.41 2.38 -13.28
C MET A 80 -12.91 2.23 -11.84
N LEU A 81 -13.79 2.59 -10.90
CA LEU A 81 -13.52 2.47 -9.47
C LEU A 81 -13.49 1.00 -9.05
N LEU A 82 -12.40 0.56 -8.45
CA LEU A 82 -12.26 -0.77 -7.86
C LEU A 82 -12.71 -0.80 -6.40
N GLY A 83 -12.55 0.31 -5.68
CA GLY A 83 -13.00 0.43 -4.30
C GLY A 83 -12.29 1.53 -3.53
N TYR A 84 -12.45 1.48 -2.21
CA TYR A 84 -11.88 2.45 -1.29
C TYR A 84 -11.12 1.76 -0.16
N ILE A 85 -10.19 2.48 0.47
CA ILE A 85 -9.44 2.00 1.62
C ILE A 85 -9.52 3.05 2.72
N ASP A 86 -10.21 2.71 3.80
CA ASP A 86 -10.32 3.53 4.99
C ASP A 86 -9.23 3.15 6.00
N SER A 87 -8.53 4.15 6.55
CA SER A 87 -7.64 3.94 7.69
C SER A 87 -8.33 4.33 9.01
N SER A 88 -8.27 3.47 10.02
CA SER A 88 -8.72 3.82 11.37
C SER A 88 -7.52 4.28 12.20
N TRP A 89 -7.53 5.57 12.59
CA TRP A 89 -6.41 6.24 13.27
C TRP A 89 -5.96 5.58 14.59
N SER A 90 -6.85 4.89 15.31
CA SER A 90 -6.56 4.37 16.66
C SER A 90 -5.92 2.97 16.70
N SER A 91 -5.99 2.19 15.61
CA SER A 91 -5.69 0.74 15.65
C SER A 91 -4.77 0.22 14.55
N ARG A 92 -4.24 1.08 13.67
CA ARG A 92 -3.45 0.67 12.47
C ARG A 92 -4.17 -0.38 11.60
N ASN A 93 -5.50 -0.41 11.68
CA ASN A 93 -6.34 -1.25 10.85
C ASN A 93 -6.82 -0.47 9.63
N PHE A 94 -7.03 -1.20 8.54
CA PHE A 94 -7.57 -0.67 7.30
C PHE A 94 -8.80 -1.48 6.90
N THR A 95 -9.82 -0.80 6.42
CA THR A 95 -11.03 -1.44 5.87
C THR A 95 -11.06 -1.19 4.37
N ILE A 96 -11.14 -2.27 3.61
CA ILE A 96 -11.32 -2.19 2.16
C ILE A 96 -12.82 -2.21 1.88
N LEU A 97 -13.28 -1.23 1.11
CA LEU A 97 -14.65 -1.07 0.68
C LEU A 97 -14.77 -1.39 -0.81
N THR A 98 -15.90 -1.96 -1.20
CA THR A 98 -16.32 -2.07 -2.59
C THR A 98 -16.58 -0.69 -3.20
N PRO A 99 -16.78 -0.58 -4.53
CA PRO A 99 -17.19 0.68 -5.17
C PRO A 99 -18.50 1.26 -4.62
N THR A 100 -19.37 0.40 -4.08
CA THR A 100 -20.65 0.77 -3.45
C THR A 100 -20.50 1.19 -1.98
N GLY A 101 -19.28 1.20 -1.42
CA GLY A 101 -19.02 1.53 -0.02
C GLY A 101 -19.27 0.39 0.97
N GLN A 102 -19.55 -0.82 0.50
CA GLN A 102 -19.73 -1.99 1.36
C GLN A 102 -18.37 -2.51 1.84
N LYS A 103 -18.25 -2.83 3.13
CA LYS A 103 -17.04 -3.40 3.70
C LYS A 103 -16.81 -4.82 3.17
N SER A 104 -15.70 -5.04 2.47
CA SER A 104 -15.35 -6.32 1.86
C SER A 104 -14.27 -7.04 2.66
N LEU A 105 -13.15 -6.35 2.93
CA LEU A 105 -12.00 -6.90 3.63
C LEU A 105 -11.58 -6.03 4.80
N ILE A 106 -10.86 -6.65 5.73
CA ILE A 106 -10.16 -5.97 6.80
C ILE A 106 -8.68 -6.35 6.77
N VAL A 107 -7.83 -5.34 6.90
CA VAL A 107 -6.38 -5.48 7.05
C VAL A 107 -6.06 -5.08 8.49
N GLN A 108 -5.83 -6.07 9.34
CA GLN A 108 -5.60 -5.90 10.76
C GLN A 108 -4.11 -5.69 11.01
N GLY A 109 -3.75 -4.50 11.50
CA GLY A 109 -2.37 -4.16 11.78
C GLY A 109 -1.83 -4.82 13.06
N PRO A 110 -0.52 -4.75 13.27
CA PRO A 110 0.05 -5.15 14.55
C PRO A 110 -0.48 -4.18 15.60
N GLY A 111 -1.17 -4.70 16.62
CA GLY A 111 -1.77 -3.91 17.69
C GLY A 111 -0.76 -3.03 18.44
N TRP A 112 -1.23 -2.32 19.47
CA TRP A 112 -0.39 -1.42 20.27
C TRP A 112 0.89 -2.14 20.77
N GLY A 113 2.06 -1.57 20.44
CA GLY A 113 3.38 -2.11 20.80
C GLY A 113 4.06 -3.01 19.76
N GLY A 114 3.36 -3.43 18.69
CA GLY A 114 3.94 -4.24 17.61
C GLY A 114 4.69 -3.41 16.57
N GLY A 115 5.88 -3.86 16.16
CA GLY A 115 6.61 -3.32 15.01
C GLY A 115 7.43 -2.05 15.26
N PHE A 116 7.71 -1.66 16.51
CA PHE A 116 8.76 -0.67 16.75
C PHE A 116 10.09 -1.43 16.81
N MET A 117 10.88 -1.42 15.72
CA MET A 117 12.13 -2.19 15.55
C MET A 117 11.96 -3.71 15.27
N SER A 118 10.86 -4.12 14.64
CA SER A 118 10.70 -5.48 14.12
C SER A 118 9.80 -5.50 12.90
N ASP A 119 9.78 -6.65 12.22
CA ASP A 119 8.84 -6.91 11.14
C ASP A 119 7.41 -6.71 11.66
N ALA A 120 6.61 -5.99 10.87
CA ALA A 120 5.22 -5.69 11.21
C ALA A 120 4.30 -6.48 10.27
N ASN A 121 3.45 -7.32 10.86
CA ASN A 121 2.50 -8.16 10.15
C ASN A 121 1.10 -7.55 10.18
N PHE A 122 0.48 -7.52 9.02
CA PHE A 122 -0.87 -7.03 8.79
C PHE A 122 -1.69 -8.18 8.18
N GLN A 123 -2.61 -8.74 8.95
CA GLN A 123 -3.41 -9.89 8.52
C GLN A 123 -4.56 -9.44 7.64
N VAL A 124 -4.80 -10.15 6.54
CA VAL A 124 -5.88 -9.86 5.60
C VAL A 124 -6.96 -10.93 5.73
N SER A 125 -8.17 -10.52 6.07
CA SER A 125 -9.35 -11.39 6.14
C SER A 125 -10.57 -10.72 5.52
N MET A 126 -11.62 -11.53 5.31
CA MET A 126 -12.94 -11.00 4.98
C MET A 126 -13.44 -10.12 6.14
N TYR A 127 -14.21 -9.07 5.86
CA TYR A 127 -14.64 -8.12 6.89
C TYR A 127 -15.34 -8.78 8.10
N ASN A 128 -16.16 -9.80 7.87
CA ASN A 128 -16.84 -10.58 8.91
C ASN A 128 -16.17 -11.95 9.16
N GLY A 129 -15.03 -12.23 8.53
CA GLY A 129 -14.32 -13.50 8.63
C GLY A 129 -13.29 -13.47 9.75
N GLN A 130 -13.14 -14.60 10.45
CA GLN A 130 -12.10 -14.77 11.47
C GLN A 130 -10.80 -15.32 10.90
N GLU A 131 -10.86 -15.98 9.74
CA GLU A 131 -9.68 -16.60 9.11
C GLU A 131 -8.99 -15.62 8.16
N ALA A 132 -7.69 -15.41 8.40
CA ALA A 132 -6.85 -14.63 7.51
C ALA A 132 -6.40 -15.47 6.31
N PHE A 133 -6.65 -14.97 5.10
CA PHE A 133 -6.22 -15.62 3.85
C PHE A 133 -4.99 -14.97 3.23
N GLY A 134 -4.62 -13.77 3.69
CA GLY A 134 -3.50 -13.01 3.18
C GLY A 134 -2.69 -12.33 4.28
N LEU A 135 -1.52 -11.84 3.90
CA LEU A 135 -0.58 -11.22 4.83
C LEU A 135 0.21 -10.11 4.12
N ILE A 136 0.15 -8.91 4.68
CA ILE A 136 1.07 -7.83 4.34
C ILE A 136 2.13 -7.79 5.44
N THR A 137 3.40 -7.87 5.09
CA THR A 137 4.51 -7.79 6.06
C THR A 137 5.42 -6.63 5.68
N ARG A 138 5.62 -5.69 6.60
CA ARG A 138 6.73 -4.74 6.52
C ARG A 138 7.97 -5.43 7.07
N VAL A 139 8.95 -5.67 6.22
CA VAL A 139 10.23 -6.27 6.62
C VAL A 139 11.18 -5.16 7.05
N TRP A 140 11.57 -5.20 8.31
CA TRP A 140 12.46 -4.22 8.92
C TRP A 140 13.93 -4.61 8.73
N ARG A 141 14.76 -3.61 8.44
CA ARG A 141 16.22 -3.69 8.19
C ARG A 141 17.02 -4.56 9.17
N GLY A 142 16.60 -4.70 10.43
CA GLY A 142 17.38 -5.37 11.48
C GLY A 142 17.51 -6.89 11.36
N ALA A 143 16.66 -7.56 10.60
CA ALA A 143 16.65 -9.02 10.50
C ALA A 143 17.52 -9.59 9.36
N LYS A 144 17.81 -8.81 8.30
CA LYS A 144 18.59 -9.27 7.13
C LYS A 144 19.49 -8.15 6.59
N LYS A 145 20.79 -8.27 6.85
CA LYS A 145 21.82 -7.24 6.57
C LYS A 145 22.22 -7.07 5.09
N GLU A 146 21.66 -7.81 4.12
CA GLU A 146 22.40 -8.07 2.86
C GLU A 146 21.72 -7.78 1.51
N PHE A 147 20.56 -7.12 1.39
CA PHE A 147 20.01 -6.78 0.05
C PHE A 147 19.80 -5.28 -0.21
N PHE A 148 20.86 -4.63 -0.69
CA PHE A 148 20.92 -3.57 -1.72
C PHE A 148 19.96 -2.34 -1.69
N SER A 149 19.33 -1.97 -0.59
CA SER A 149 18.74 -0.62 -0.45
C SER A 149 18.50 -0.20 1.00
N PRO A 150 18.69 1.08 1.36
CA PRO A 150 18.53 1.57 2.73
C PRO A 150 17.08 1.61 3.25
N ASN A 151 16.07 1.28 2.43
CA ASN A 151 14.65 1.40 2.80
C ASN A 151 14.04 0.06 3.22
N ASP A 152 13.06 0.12 4.15
CA ASP A 152 12.17 -0.99 4.46
C ASP A 152 11.43 -1.43 3.17
N TYR A 153 11.12 -2.72 3.04
CA TYR A 153 10.27 -3.23 1.94
C TYR A 153 9.07 -3.98 2.51
N TYR A 154 8.02 -4.08 1.70
CA TYR A 154 6.79 -4.77 2.05
C TYR A 154 6.64 -6.03 1.20
N THR A 155 6.05 -7.07 1.78
CA THR A 155 5.62 -8.26 1.03
C THR A 155 4.12 -8.41 1.19
N VAL A 156 3.43 -8.69 0.10
CA VAL A 156 1.99 -8.94 0.08
C VAL A 156 1.78 -10.37 -0.39
N LYS A 157 1.18 -11.21 0.46
CA LYS A 157 0.87 -12.61 0.16
C LYS A 157 -0.64 -12.82 0.09
N PHE A 158 -1.09 -13.52 -0.94
CA PHE A 158 -2.50 -13.86 -1.15
C PHE A 158 -2.68 -15.16 -1.96
N PRO A 159 -3.89 -15.75 -1.97
CA PRO A 159 -4.24 -16.87 -2.82
C PRO A 159 -4.09 -16.54 -4.32
N ARG A 160 -3.69 -17.52 -5.14
CA ARG A 160 -3.41 -17.30 -6.57
C ARG A 160 -4.68 -16.96 -7.37
N ASP A 161 -5.77 -17.57 -6.97
CA ASP A 161 -7.13 -17.47 -7.50
C ASP A 161 -7.89 -16.26 -6.98
N LEU A 162 -7.27 -15.41 -6.14
CA LEU A 162 -7.88 -14.17 -5.69
C LEU A 162 -8.16 -13.24 -6.88
N ASP A 163 -9.32 -12.59 -6.84
CA ASP A 163 -9.75 -11.61 -7.83
C ASP A 163 -8.68 -10.53 -8.08
N VAL A 164 -8.49 -10.14 -9.35
CA VAL A 164 -7.44 -9.21 -9.76
C VAL A 164 -7.67 -7.81 -9.17
N GLY A 165 -8.93 -7.36 -9.10
CA GLY A 165 -9.29 -6.08 -8.46
C GLY A 165 -8.98 -6.11 -6.97
N VAL A 166 -9.24 -7.24 -6.30
CA VAL A 166 -8.88 -7.41 -4.88
C VAL A 166 -7.36 -7.41 -4.68
N LYS A 167 -6.59 -8.09 -5.55
CA LYS A 167 -5.12 -8.03 -5.51
C LYS A 167 -4.61 -6.60 -5.66
N ALA A 168 -5.20 -5.84 -6.59
CA ALA A 168 -4.87 -4.42 -6.78
C ALA A 168 -5.19 -3.57 -5.54
N LEU A 169 -6.33 -3.81 -4.89
CA LEU A 169 -6.69 -3.15 -3.62
C LEU A 169 -5.71 -3.48 -2.48
N LEU A 170 -5.19 -4.71 -2.39
CA LEU A 170 -4.17 -5.08 -1.39
C LEU A 170 -2.81 -4.41 -1.66
N VAL A 171 -2.41 -4.32 -2.93
CA VAL A 171 -1.23 -3.55 -3.34
C VAL A 171 -1.40 -2.08 -2.97
N ALA A 172 -2.55 -1.49 -3.27
CA ALA A 172 -2.86 -0.11 -2.94
C ALA A 172 -2.87 0.14 -1.42
N CYS A 173 -3.44 -0.78 -0.64
CA CYS A 173 -3.42 -0.72 0.81
C CYS A 173 -1.99 -0.73 1.36
N THR A 174 -1.10 -1.50 0.74
CA THR A 174 0.29 -1.59 1.17
C THR A 174 1.06 -0.30 0.90
N ILE A 175 0.87 0.31 -0.28
CA ILE A 175 1.43 1.64 -0.59
C ILE A 175 0.90 2.68 0.41
N TYR A 176 -0.39 2.60 0.75
CA TYR A 176 -1.00 3.52 1.70
C TYR A 176 -0.45 3.37 3.13
N ILE A 177 -0.24 2.13 3.59
CA ILE A 177 0.43 1.83 4.87
C ILE A 177 1.82 2.47 4.90
N ASP A 178 2.62 2.30 3.83
CA ASP A 178 3.95 2.88 3.77
C ASP A 178 3.93 4.41 3.81
N PHE A 179 3.02 5.02 3.04
CA PHE A 179 2.83 6.47 3.05
C PHE A 179 2.52 7.00 4.45
N LEU A 180 1.60 6.36 5.19
CA LEU A 180 1.27 6.77 6.55
C LEU A 180 2.45 6.61 7.51
N HIS A 181 3.18 5.50 7.44
CA HIS A 181 4.40 5.30 8.22
C HIS A 181 5.47 6.36 7.91
N TYR A 182 5.68 6.69 6.65
CA TYR A 182 6.61 7.73 6.24
C TYR A 182 6.22 9.10 6.83
N ARG A 183 4.92 9.44 6.81
CA ARG A 183 4.43 10.71 7.38
C ARG A 183 4.55 10.78 8.90
N GLU A 184 4.32 9.69 9.61
CA GLU A 184 4.54 9.63 11.06
C GLU A 184 6.02 9.85 11.41
N ARG A 185 6.94 9.22 10.68
CA ARG A 185 8.39 9.35 10.90
C ARG A 185 8.92 10.76 10.68
N ASN A 186 8.37 11.51 9.72
CA ASN A 186 8.83 12.87 9.37
C ASN A 186 8.03 14.00 10.05
N ARG A 187 7.12 13.66 10.98
CA ARG A 187 6.37 14.65 11.77
C ARG A 187 7.08 15.08 13.07
N ASN A 188 8.20 14.44 13.40
CA ASN A 188 9.12 14.79 14.48
C ASN A 188 10.42 15.34 13.89
#